data_AF-A0A0W8D302-F1
#
_entry.id   AF-A0A0W8D302-F1
#
_cell.length_a   1.000
_cell.length_b   1.000
_cell.length_c   1.000
_cell.angle_alpha   90.00
_cell.angle_beta   90.00
_cell.angle_gamma   90.00
#
_symmetry.space_group_name_H-M   'P 1'
#
loop_
_entity.id
_entity.type
_entity.pdbx_description
1 polymer ?
#
loop_
_entity_poly.entity_id
_entity_poly.type
_entity_poly.pdbx_seq_one_letter_code
_entity_poly.pdbx_strand_id
1 'polypeptide(L)'
;MATNDASNLAELDEEVALTRASTIATKSRASYLNSTVRMLTWMLRHKPLLVPRPFRDALRFENGAEATKTSILTALSSAPENPPLLFNDVKAADFLAWILSMKNKSGGYHSFSTYAGHRSAFYNLFRDYHCTMTSQLERELSCHFKGLQHRIAGAISSGDGSIKVGKDPMTFGLYRRIAEEMMKSSSRDMVFARTFLLVSWNLMARAANTVSLCYDNISATGIPPHVVLLSEFRSLKAAFEKQQVDQQNVVNEVVAGVRLALEDAVDIRNTPNSNQIATTVIDYLHREGYVRQRPDEDENYAPGVAQ
;
A
#
# COMPACT_ATOMS: atom_id res chain seq x y z
N MET A 1 43.31 -17.53 19.17
CA MET A 1 41.83 -17.60 19.22
C MET A 1 41.18 -16.22 19.22
N ALA A 2 41.62 -15.25 20.04
CA ALA A 2 41.02 -13.90 20.08
C ALA A 2 41.07 -13.08 18.77
N THR A 3 42.01 -13.37 17.86
CA THR A 3 42.16 -12.64 16.59
C THR A 3 41.16 -13.06 15.51
N ASN A 4 40.65 -14.28 15.55
CA ASN A 4 39.64 -14.76 14.58
C ASN A 4 38.24 -14.22 14.91
N ASP A 5 37.92 -14.07 16.20
CA ASP A 5 36.61 -13.55 16.62
C ASP A 5 36.43 -12.06 16.26
N ALA A 6 37.49 -11.25 16.39
CA ALA A 6 37.45 -9.83 16.03
C ALA A 6 37.35 -9.61 14.50
N SER A 7 38.00 -10.44 13.70
CA SER A 7 37.89 -10.41 12.23
C SER A 7 36.48 -10.80 11.77
N ASN A 8 35.90 -11.82 12.39
CA ASN A 8 34.55 -12.29 12.10
C ASN A 8 33.49 -11.24 12.47
N LEU A 9 33.67 -10.55 13.60
CA LEU A 9 32.76 -9.46 14.00
C LEU A 9 32.78 -8.29 13.01
N ALA A 10 33.96 -7.90 12.51
CA ALA A 10 34.10 -6.84 11.52
C ALA A 10 33.47 -7.20 10.17
N GLU A 11 33.62 -8.46 9.72
CA GLU A 11 32.98 -8.98 8.52
C GLU A 11 31.45 -8.99 8.65
N LEU A 12 30.93 -9.38 9.81
CA LEU A 12 29.50 -9.33 10.12
C LEU A 12 28.96 -7.89 10.15
N ASP A 13 29.69 -6.95 10.74
CA ASP A 13 29.30 -5.54 10.75
C ASP A 13 29.30 -4.94 9.33
N GLU A 14 30.24 -5.35 8.48
CA GLU A 14 30.28 -4.97 7.07
C GLU A 14 29.09 -5.56 6.29
N GLU A 15 28.75 -6.82 6.50
CA GLU A 15 27.60 -7.48 5.86
C GLU A 15 26.26 -6.86 6.30
N VAL A 16 26.14 -6.50 7.59
CA VAL A 16 25.00 -5.73 8.11
C VAL A 16 24.93 -4.36 7.46
N ALA A 17 26.05 -3.66 7.30
CA ALA A 17 26.10 -2.37 6.62
C ALA A 17 25.69 -2.48 5.14
N LEU A 18 26.15 -3.50 4.42
CA LEU A 18 25.78 -3.79 3.03
C LEU A 18 24.29 -4.12 2.88
N THR A 19 23.74 -4.94 3.79
CA THR A 19 22.31 -5.30 3.81
C THR A 19 21.42 -4.08 4.09
N ARG A 20 21.84 -3.20 5.00
CA ARG A 20 21.16 -1.92 5.23
C ARG A 20 21.29 -1.00 4.01
N ALA A 21 22.44 -1.01 3.35
CA ALA A 21 22.68 -0.21 2.16
C ALA A 21 21.79 -0.65 0.98
N SER A 22 21.43 -1.94 0.88
CA SER A 22 20.59 -2.49 -0.19
C SER A 22 19.08 -2.27 -0.01
N THR A 23 18.63 -1.83 1.18
CA THR A 23 17.21 -1.56 1.48
C THR A 23 16.62 -0.41 0.64
N ILE A 24 17.46 0.42 0.03
CA ILE A 24 17.05 1.55 -0.82
C ILE A 24 17.73 1.41 -2.18
N ALA A 25 16.94 1.39 -3.25
CA ALA A 25 17.48 1.43 -4.61
C ALA A 25 18.41 2.64 -4.80
N THR A 26 19.55 2.44 -5.47
CA THR A 26 20.61 3.46 -5.64
C THR A 26 20.10 4.80 -6.20
N LYS A 27 19.13 4.75 -7.14
CA LYS A 27 18.47 5.94 -7.70
C LYS A 27 17.68 6.73 -6.64
N SER A 28 17.01 6.04 -5.73
CA SER A 28 16.27 6.66 -4.63
C SER A 28 17.22 7.27 -3.60
N ARG A 29 18.37 6.62 -3.30
CA ARG A 29 19.40 7.17 -2.41
C ARG A 29 19.94 8.51 -2.93
N ALA A 30 20.28 8.60 -4.21
CA ALA A 30 20.73 9.85 -4.81
C ALA A 30 19.65 10.96 -4.76
N SER A 31 18.37 10.60 -4.96
CA SER A 31 17.25 11.54 -4.85
C SER A 31 17.08 12.04 -3.42
N TYR A 32 17.13 11.15 -2.43
CA TYR A 32 17.01 11.49 -1.02
C TYR A 32 18.17 12.36 -0.56
N LEU A 33 19.40 12.03 -0.95
CA LEU A 33 20.58 12.82 -0.61
C LEU A 33 20.49 14.24 -1.17
N ASN A 34 20.09 14.40 -2.44
CA ASN A 34 19.86 15.73 -3.01
C ASN A 34 18.75 16.50 -2.28
N SER A 35 17.69 15.83 -1.85
CA SER A 35 16.62 16.43 -1.04
C SER A 35 17.15 16.90 0.32
N THR A 36 17.90 16.05 1.02
CA THR A 36 18.52 16.36 2.31
C THR A 36 19.46 17.55 2.19
N VAL A 37 20.32 17.59 1.17
CA VAL A 37 21.22 18.74 0.98
C VAL A 37 20.44 20.03 0.79
N ARG A 38 19.41 20.03 -0.07
CA ARG A 38 18.56 21.23 -0.29
C ARG A 38 17.86 21.69 1.00
N MET A 39 17.41 20.74 1.81
CA MET A 39 16.81 21.03 3.12
C MET A 39 17.82 21.65 4.06
N LEU A 40 19.02 21.06 4.18
CA LEU A 40 20.07 21.54 5.07
C LEU A 40 20.58 22.92 4.66
N THR A 41 20.77 23.17 3.36
CA THR A 41 21.10 24.52 2.85
C THR A 41 20.07 25.54 3.33
N TRP A 42 18.77 25.23 3.23
CA TRP A 42 17.71 26.12 3.71
C TRP A 42 17.71 26.27 5.24
N MET A 43 17.89 25.17 5.98
CA MET A 43 17.89 25.18 7.45
C MET A 43 19.10 25.93 8.02
N LEU A 44 20.29 25.78 7.43
CA LEU A 44 21.49 26.54 7.80
C LEU A 44 21.24 28.05 7.70
N ARG A 45 20.49 28.49 6.70
CA ARG A 45 20.19 29.91 6.46
C ARG A 45 19.06 30.45 7.35
N HIS A 46 18.01 29.68 7.59
CA HIS A 46 16.77 30.19 8.22
C HIS A 46 16.54 29.67 9.63
N LYS A 47 17.10 28.50 9.98
CA LYS A 47 16.93 27.82 11.26
C LYS A 47 18.26 27.21 11.75
N PRO A 48 19.35 28.01 11.86
CA PRO A 48 20.68 27.50 12.18
C PRO A 48 20.75 26.83 13.57
N LEU A 49 19.81 27.13 14.47
CA LEU A 49 19.73 26.50 15.79
C LEU A 49 19.35 25.02 15.72
N LEU A 50 18.65 24.58 14.68
CA LEU A 50 18.29 23.16 14.48
C LEU A 50 19.46 22.35 13.90
N VAL A 51 20.53 23.00 13.43
CA VAL A 51 21.73 22.35 12.91
C VAL A 51 22.80 22.36 14.01
N PRO A 52 23.28 21.19 14.48
CA PRO A 52 24.31 21.12 15.50
C PRO A 52 25.57 21.92 15.10
N ARG A 53 26.24 22.54 16.09
CA ARG A 53 27.50 23.25 15.85
C ARG A 53 28.58 22.35 15.23
N PRO A 54 28.82 21.11 15.73
CA PRO A 54 29.82 20.22 15.13
C PRO A 54 29.59 19.95 13.64
N PHE A 55 28.32 19.85 13.22
CA PHE A 55 28.00 19.69 11.81
C PHE A 55 28.27 20.96 11.01
N ARG A 56 27.90 22.13 11.54
CA ARG A 56 28.16 23.44 10.89
C ARG A 56 29.64 23.74 10.72
N ASP A 57 30.43 23.45 11.73
CA ASP A 57 31.86 23.75 11.76
C ASP A 57 32.63 22.88 10.74
N ALA A 58 32.07 21.73 10.36
CA ALA A 58 32.59 20.87 9.30
C ALA A 58 32.28 21.37 7.87
N LEU A 59 31.48 22.44 7.71
CA LEU A 59 31.04 22.93 6.41
C LEU A 59 31.94 24.03 5.85
N ARG A 60 32.17 23.97 4.54
CA ARG A 60 32.75 25.05 3.75
C ARG A 60 31.64 25.91 3.14
N PHE A 61 31.77 27.22 3.31
CA PHE A 61 30.82 28.23 2.83
C PHE A 61 31.37 28.98 1.62
N GLU A 62 30.54 29.18 0.61
CA GLU A 62 30.80 30.10 -0.50
C GLU A 62 30.35 31.51 -0.11
N ASN A 63 31.19 32.52 -0.39
CA ASN A 63 30.94 33.93 -0.11
C ASN A 63 30.55 34.23 1.35
N GLY A 64 30.91 33.35 2.29
CA GLY A 64 30.62 33.48 3.72
C GLY A 64 29.14 33.29 4.12
N ALA A 65 28.24 33.01 3.18
CA ALA A 65 26.78 33.03 3.43
C ALA A 65 26.07 31.69 3.19
N GLU A 66 26.55 30.86 2.26
CA GLU A 66 25.85 29.63 1.88
C GLU A 66 26.80 28.43 1.88
N ALA A 67 26.42 27.36 2.57
CA ALA A 67 27.21 26.14 2.60
C ALA A 67 27.20 25.45 1.24
N THR A 68 28.37 25.07 0.76
CA THR A 68 28.51 24.45 -0.56
C THR A 68 27.87 23.06 -0.58
N LYS A 69 27.19 22.74 -1.70
CA LYS A 69 26.57 21.43 -1.91
C LYS A 69 27.55 20.29 -1.63
N THR A 70 28.77 20.41 -2.16
CA THR A 70 29.83 19.40 -2.02
C THR A 70 30.24 19.23 -0.56
N SER A 71 30.38 20.31 0.20
CA SER A 71 30.73 20.20 1.61
C SER A 71 29.65 19.55 2.46
N ILE A 72 28.37 19.85 2.20
CA ILE A 72 27.26 19.18 2.90
C ILE A 72 27.25 17.69 2.57
N LEU A 73 27.46 17.32 1.30
CA LEU A 73 27.57 15.91 0.90
C LEU A 73 28.69 15.20 1.65
N THR A 74 29.88 15.78 1.72
CA THR A 74 31.02 15.22 2.44
C THR A 74 30.73 15.07 3.93
N ALA A 75 30.10 16.07 4.56
CA ALA A 75 29.73 16.01 5.97
C ALA A 75 28.67 14.93 6.25
N LEU A 76 27.71 14.73 5.34
CA LEU A 76 26.71 13.67 5.44
C LEU A 76 27.31 12.26 5.30
N SER A 77 28.44 12.11 4.60
CA SER A 77 29.16 10.83 4.51
C SER A 77 29.81 10.41 5.84
N SER A 78 29.91 11.30 6.82
CA SER A 78 30.49 11.03 8.15
C SER A 78 29.47 10.44 9.14
N ALA A 79 28.36 9.89 8.65
CA ALA A 79 27.31 9.29 9.49
C ALA A 79 27.83 8.08 10.28
N PRO A 80 27.35 7.83 11.52
CA PRO A 80 26.36 8.57 12.31
C PRO A 80 26.96 9.57 13.31
N GLU A 81 28.28 9.69 13.42
CA GLU A 81 28.96 10.41 14.52
C GLU A 81 28.72 11.93 14.51
N ASN A 82 28.35 12.51 13.37
CA ASN A 82 28.08 13.94 13.23
C ASN A 82 26.66 14.19 12.67
N PRO A 83 25.61 14.24 13.50
CA PRO A 83 24.24 14.41 13.04
C PRO A 83 24.01 15.79 12.41
N PRO A 84 23.33 15.88 11.25
CA PRO A 84 23.08 17.13 10.54
C PRO A 84 21.95 17.95 11.14
N LEU A 85 21.17 17.35 12.05
CA LEU A 85 20.00 17.96 12.68
C LEU A 85 19.90 17.55 14.14
N LEU A 86 19.36 18.46 14.95
CA LEU A 86 18.81 18.13 16.26
C LEU A 86 17.48 17.41 16.05
N PHE A 87 17.53 16.09 15.83
CA PHE A 87 16.37 15.27 15.47
C PHE A 87 15.23 15.29 16.52
N ASN A 88 15.54 15.56 17.78
CA ASN A 88 14.55 15.68 18.85
C ASN A 88 13.82 17.04 18.85
N ASP A 89 14.44 18.08 18.29
CA ASP A 89 13.93 19.45 18.35
C ASP A 89 13.22 19.87 17.07
N VAL A 90 13.43 19.15 15.96
CA VAL A 90 12.80 19.45 14.68
C VAL A 90 11.29 19.19 14.73
N LYS A 91 10.50 20.17 14.29
CA LYS A 91 9.04 20.11 14.26
C LYS A 91 8.53 19.97 12.84
N ALA A 92 7.29 19.49 12.69
CA ALA A 92 6.65 19.36 11.37
C ALA A 92 6.57 20.71 10.64
N ALA A 93 6.36 21.79 11.40
CA ALA A 93 6.33 23.16 10.89
C ALA A 93 7.70 23.61 10.31
N ASP A 94 8.82 23.14 10.86
CA ASP A 94 10.15 23.48 10.35
C ASP A 94 10.37 22.88 8.97
N PHE A 95 10.02 21.60 8.83
CA PHE A 95 10.06 20.90 7.56
C PHE A 95 9.08 21.48 6.54
N LEU A 96 7.84 21.77 6.95
CA LEU A 96 6.84 22.38 6.07
C LEU A 96 7.25 23.77 5.57
N ALA A 97 7.86 24.59 6.41
CA ALA A 97 8.32 25.93 6.01
C ALA A 97 9.33 25.83 4.85
N TRP A 98 10.26 24.87 4.94
CA TRP A 98 11.16 24.57 3.83
C TRP A 98 10.40 24.08 2.58
N ILE A 99 9.50 23.11 2.74
CA ILE A 99 8.68 22.57 1.63
C ILE A 99 7.93 23.68 0.88
N LEU A 100 7.32 24.62 1.61
CA LEU A 100 6.55 25.72 1.04
C LEU A 100 7.41 26.84 0.45
N SER A 101 8.66 26.98 0.91
CA SER A 101 9.64 27.89 0.32
C SER A 101 10.06 27.46 -1.10
N MET A 102 9.93 26.16 -1.41
CA MET A 102 10.21 25.64 -2.75
C MET A 102 9.06 25.95 -3.70
N LYS A 103 9.26 26.99 -4.51
CA LYS A 103 8.37 27.36 -5.61
C LYS A 103 8.95 26.89 -6.95
N ASN A 104 8.05 26.60 -7.88
CA ASN A 104 8.43 26.29 -9.26
C ASN A 104 8.97 27.55 -9.97
N LYS A 105 9.49 27.39 -11.20
CA LYS A 105 10.04 28.51 -11.99
C LYS A 105 9.04 29.65 -12.25
N SER A 106 7.74 29.36 -12.15
CA SER A 106 6.64 30.29 -12.34
C SER A 106 6.10 30.86 -11.01
N GLY A 107 6.75 30.59 -9.87
CA GLY A 107 6.30 31.03 -8.54
C GLY A 107 5.15 30.20 -7.93
N GLY A 108 4.63 29.21 -8.66
CA GLY A 108 3.56 28.31 -8.22
C GLY A 108 4.06 27.09 -7.43
N TYR A 109 3.15 26.20 -7.05
CA TYR A 109 3.50 24.95 -6.38
C TYR A 109 4.14 23.93 -7.34
N HIS A 110 4.96 23.04 -6.79
CA HIS A 110 5.38 21.82 -7.51
C HIS A 110 4.27 20.77 -7.48
N SER A 111 4.45 19.69 -8.25
CA SER A 111 3.57 18.51 -8.15
C SER A 111 3.59 17.94 -6.74
N PHE A 112 2.46 17.41 -6.28
CA PHE A 112 2.39 16.75 -4.98
C PHE A 112 3.40 15.60 -4.84
N SER A 113 3.67 14.86 -5.92
CA SER A 113 4.68 13.79 -5.96
C SER A 113 6.09 14.28 -5.63
N THR A 114 6.44 15.53 -5.99
CA THR A 114 7.73 16.13 -5.66
C THR A 114 7.85 16.33 -4.15
N TYR A 115 6.82 16.93 -3.54
CA TYR A 115 6.80 17.13 -2.09
C TYR A 115 6.77 15.80 -1.33
N ALA A 116 6.00 14.81 -1.79
CA ALA A 116 5.99 13.47 -1.20
C ALA A 116 7.38 12.81 -1.25
N GLY A 117 8.14 13.00 -2.34
CA GLY A 117 9.52 12.54 -2.43
C GLY A 117 10.44 13.18 -1.38
N HIS A 118 10.29 14.49 -1.15
CA HIS A 118 11.01 15.19 -0.08
C HIS A 118 10.64 14.66 1.31
N ARG A 119 9.35 14.35 1.55
CA ARG A 119 8.91 13.70 2.78
C ARG A 119 9.61 12.37 3.00
N SER A 120 9.64 11.50 1.99
CA SER A 120 10.33 10.21 2.10
C SER A 120 11.83 10.36 2.38
N ALA A 121 12.48 11.36 1.77
CA ALA A 121 13.89 11.67 2.05
C ALA A 121 14.11 12.08 3.52
N PHE A 122 13.19 12.86 4.09
CA PHE A 122 13.25 13.26 5.50
C PHE A 122 13.11 12.07 6.45
N TYR A 123 12.18 11.15 6.18
CA TYR A 123 12.04 9.91 6.95
C TYR A 123 13.30 9.05 6.80
N ASN A 124 13.89 9.02 5.60
CA ASN A 124 15.13 8.31 5.39
C ASN A 124 16.28 8.89 6.21
N LEU A 125 16.34 10.22 6.35
CA LEU A 125 17.37 10.89 7.14
C LEU A 125 17.34 10.45 8.62
N PHE A 126 16.14 10.35 9.22
CA PHE A 126 15.99 9.80 10.57
C PHE A 126 16.53 8.37 10.66
N ARG A 127 16.22 7.54 9.66
CA ARG A 127 16.68 6.14 9.59
C ARG A 127 18.21 6.05 9.43
N ASP A 128 18.80 6.86 8.56
CA ASP A 128 20.24 6.88 8.30
C ASP A 128 21.04 7.22 9.57
N TYR A 129 20.51 8.11 10.42
CA TYR A 129 21.12 8.52 11.70
C TYR A 129 20.58 7.73 12.91
N HIS A 130 19.86 6.63 12.66
CA HIS A 130 19.33 5.74 13.70
C HIS A 130 18.46 6.44 14.76
N CYS A 131 17.82 7.54 14.36
CA CYS A 131 16.92 8.31 15.19
C CYS A 131 15.48 7.86 14.92
N THR A 132 14.71 7.63 15.98
CA THR A 132 13.28 7.34 15.85
C THR A 132 12.49 8.64 15.81
N MET A 133 11.68 8.82 14.77
CA MET A 133 10.78 9.95 14.70
C MET A 133 9.64 9.76 15.72
N THR A 134 9.30 10.81 16.48
CA THR A 134 8.21 10.72 17.45
C THR A 134 6.87 10.54 16.74
N SER A 135 5.95 9.78 17.35
CA SER A 135 4.61 9.54 16.78
C SER A 135 3.82 10.84 16.59
N GLN A 136 4.08 11.86 17.43
CA GLN A 136 3.50 13.19 17.26
C GLN A 136 4.00 13.85 15.97
N LEU A 137 5.31 13.89 15.74
CA LEU A 137 5.90 14.49 14.54
C LEU A 137 5.44 13.77 13.27
N GLU A 138 5.38 12.44 13.29
CA GLU A 138 4.90 11.63 12.17
C GLU A 138 3.43 11.96 11.81
N ARG A 139 2.57 12.03 12.83
CA ARG A 139 1.16 12.38 12.68
C ARG A 139 0.98 13.79 12.15
N GLU A 140 1.72 14.76 12.68
CA GLU A 140 1.68 16.15 12.23
C GLU A 140 2.10 16.27 10.76
N LEU A 141 3.22 15.64 10.37
CA LEU A 141 3.68 15.59 8.98
C LEU A 141 2.62 14.96 8.06
N SER A 142 1.96 13.89 8.49
CA SER A 142 0.91 13.24 7.72
C SER A 142 -0.30 14.15 7.51
N CYS A 143 -0.79 14.81 8.57
CA CYS A 143 -1.90 15.75 8.51
C CYS A 143 -1.56 16.95 7.59
N HIS A 144 -0.38 17.50 7.76
CA HIS A 144 0.15 18.61 6.97
C HIS A 144 0.25 18.30 5.48
N PHE A 145 0.77 17.13 5.12
CA PHE A 145 0.85 16.71 3.72
C PHE A 145 -0.51 16.45 3.10
N LYS A 146 -1.47 15.94 3.87
CA LYS A 146 -2.86 15.84 3.41
C LYS A 146 -3.47 17.21 3.12
N GLY A 147 -3.26 18.18 4.01
CA GLY A 147 -3.67 19.57 3.78
C GLY A 147 -2.99 20.20 2.56
N LEU A 148 -1.69 19.97 2.36
CA LEU A 148 -0.95 20.43 1.19
C LEU A 148 -1.50 19.81 -0.11
N GLN A 149 -1.83 18.51 -0.10
CA GLN A 149 -2.43 17.83 -1.24
C GLN A 149 -3.77 18.48 -1.64
N HIS A 150 -4.64 18.75 -0.66
CA HIS A 150 -5.92 19.40 -0.93
C HIS A 150 -5.74 20.81 -1.47
N ARG A 151 -4.80 21.59 -0.93
CA ARG A 151 -4.50 22.95 -1.43
C ARG A 151 -3.98 22.94 -2.87
N ILE A 152 -3.10 22.01 -3.21
CA ILE A 152 -2.59 21.85 -4.58
C ILE A 152 -3.73 21.43 -5.51
N ALA A 153 -4.57 20.47 -5.11
CA ALA A 153 -5.73 20.04 -5.90
C ALA A 153 -6.73 21.19 -6.13
N GLY A 154 -6.99 22.00 -5.09
CA GLY A 154 -7.81 23.21 -5.19
C GLY A 154 -7.23 24.21 -6.19
N ALA A 155 -5.93 24.53 -6.10
CA ALA A 155 -5.26 25.44 -7.04
C ALA A 155 -5.36 24.95 -8.50
N ILE A 156 -5.18 23.64 -8.73
CA ILE A 156 -5.36 23.03 -10.06
C ILE A 156 -6.79 23.20 -10.56
N SER A 157 -7.79 22.95 -9.71
CA SER A 157 -9.21 23.06 -10.09
C SER A 157 -9.63 24.50 -10.40
N SER A 158 -9.01 25.48 -9.75
CA SER A 158 -9.27 26.91 -9.96
C SER A 158 -8.51 27.51 -11.14
N GLY A 159 -7.67 26.73 -11.84
CA GLY A 159 -6.85 27.20 -12.96
C GLY A 159 -5.61 28.01 -12.54
N ASP A 160 -5.33 28.12 -11.24
CA ASP A 160 -4.19 28.86 -10.69
C ASP A 160 -2.93 27.99 -10.68
N GLY A 161 -2.34 27.85 -11.87
CA GLY A 161 -1.11 27.13 -12.10
C GLY A 161 -1.34 25.80 -12.83
N SER A 162 -0.70 25.64 -13.98
CA SER A 162 -0.64 24.36 -14.70
C SER A 162 0.29 23.37 -13.98
N ILE A 163 -0.10 22.92 -12.79
CA ILE A 163 0.58 21.81 -12.10
C ILE A 163 0.14 20.54 -12.80
N LYS A 164 0.76 20.30 -13.96
CA LYS A 164 0.52 19.11 -14.77
C LYS A 164 1.24 17.94 -14.13
N VAL A 165 0.47 17.02 -13.57
CA VAL A 165 1.02 15.79 -12.97
C VAL A 165 1.11 14.73 -14.05
N GLY A 166 2.33 14.32 -14.37
CA GLY A 166 2.61 13.30 -15.38
C GLY A 166 2.82 13.86 -16.78
N LYS A 167 3.25 12.98 -17.69
CA LYS A 167 3.31 13.27 -19.13
C LYS A 167 1.92 13.06 -19.70
N ASP A 168 1.54 13.82 -20.74
CA ASP A 168 0.30 13.51 -21.45
C ASP A 168 0.33 12.08 -21.99
N PRO A 169 -0.78 11.35 -21.91
CA PRO A 169 -0.89 10.09 -22.62
C PRO A 169 -0.68 10.37 -24.11
N MET A 170 0.17 9.57 -24.74
CA MET A 170 0.31 9.60 -26.19
C MET A 170 -1.03 9.21 -26.81
N THR A 171 -1.61 10.11 -27.59
CA THR A 171 -2.88 9.81 -28.27
C THR A 171 -2.67 8.71 -29.31
N PHE A 172 -3.71 7.92 -29.58
CA PHE A 172 -3.64 6.88 -30.60
C PHE A 172 -3.29 7.44 -31.98
N GLY A 173 -3.80 8.63 -32.32
CA GLY A 173 -3.45 9.31 -33.57
C GLY A 173 -1.96 9.68 -33.66
N LEU A 174 -1.37 10.14 -32.56
CA LEU A 174 0.07 10.43 -32.50
C LEU A 174 0.90 9.15 -32.61
N TYR A 175 0.52 8.09 -31.87
CA TYR A 175 1.15 6.77 -31.98
C TYR A 175 1.13 6.26 -33.42
N ARG A 176 -0.04 6.30 -34.08
CA ARG A 176 -0.21 5.84 -35.47
C ARG A 176 0.74 6.56 -36.42
N ARG A 177 0.80 7.90 -36.36
CA ARG A 177 1.69 8.67 -37.24
C ARG A 177 3.16 8.37 -36.99
N ILE A 178 3.57 8.24 -35.73
CA ILE A 178 4.95 7.88 -35.38
C ILE A 178 5.30 6.49 -35.91
N ALA A 179 4.40 5.51 -35.73
CA ALA A 179 4.59 4.16 -36.23
C ALA A 179 4.66 4.10 -37.77
N GLU A 180 3.78 4.84 -38.46
CA GLU A 180 3.80 4.99 -39.92
C GLU A 180 5.11 5.59 -40.42
N GLU A 181 5.64 6.60 -39.74
CA GLU A 181 6.91 7.22 -40.12
C GLU A 181 8.10 6.27 -39.87
N MET A 182 8.09 5.54 -38.74
CA MET A 182 9.10 4.51 -38.47
C MET A 182 9.05 3.35 -39.47
N MET A 183 7.89 3.05 -40.08
CA MET A 183 7.77 2.03 -41.13
C MET A 183 8.38 2.43 -42.47
N LYS A 184 8.51 3.74 -42.75
CA LYS A 184 9.11 4.23 -44.00
C LYS A 184 10.63 4.14 -44.00
N SER A 185 11.25 4.01 -42.84
CA SER A 185 12.70 3.93 -42.69
C SER A 185 13.16 2.49 -42.45
N SER A 186 14.22 2.08 -43.15
CA SER A 186 14.94 0.83 -42.90
C SER A 186 16.06 0.99 -41.87
N SER A 187 16.19 2.16 -41.24
CA SER A 187 17.20 2.40 -40.20
C SER A 187 16.99 1.47 -39.01
N ARG A 188 18.09 0.90 -38.48
CA ARG A 188 18.08 0.05 -37.29
C ARG A 188 17.43 0.74 -36.09
N ASP A 189 17.65 2.04 -35.93
CA ASP A 189 17.08 2.82 -34.83
C ASP A 189 15.57 2.94 -34.94
N MET A 190 15.04 3.11 -36.17
CA MET A 190 13.60 3.20 -36.42
C MET A 190 12.91 1.84 -36.24
N VAL A 191 13.56 0.76 -36.69
CA VAL A 191 13.09 -0.61 -36.45
C VAL A 191 13.06 -0.93 -34.95
N PHE A 192 14.12 -0.58 -34.23
CA PHE A 192 14.20 -0.77 -32.78
C PHE A 192 13.15 0.06 -32.06
N ALA A 193 13.03 1.36 -32.35
CA ALA A 193 12.07 2.25 -31.70
C ALA A 193 10.62 1.79 -31.92
N ARG A 194 10.28 1.34 -33.14
CA ARG A 194 8.96 0.76 -33.45
C ARG A 194 8.70 -0.50 -32.64
N THR A 195 9.66 -1.41 -32.59
CA THR A 195 9.55 -2.66 -31.84
C THR A 195 9.42 -2.40 -30.35
N PHE A 196 10.26 -1.52 -29.81
CA PHE A 196 10.22 -1.09 -28.41
C PHE A 196 8.87 -0.49 -28.02
N LEU A 197 8.31 0.42 -28.83
CA LEU A 197 7.00 1.03 -28.56
C LEU A 197 5.88 0.00 -28.61
N LEU A 198 5.88 -0.87 -29.63
CA LEU A 198 4.85 -1.89 -29.81
C LEU A 198 4.85 -2.91 -28.66
N VAL A 199 6.03 -3.39 -28.26
CA VAL A 199 6.16 -4.33 -27.14
C VAL A 199 5.81 -3.66 -25.81
N SER A 200 6.31 -2.43 -25.57
CA SER A 200 5.99 -1.68 -24.34
C SER A 200 4.50 -1.44 -24.20
N TRP A 201 3.80 -1.09 -25.30
CA TRP A 201 2.37 -0.84 -25.27
C TRP A 201 1.57 -2.13 -25.03
N ASN A 202 1.84 -3.19 -25.80
CA ASN A 202 1.05 -4.43 -25.71
C ASN A 202 1.27 -5.17 -24.39
N LEU A 203 2.47 -5.11 -23.81
CA LEU A 203 2.76 -5.70 -22.51
C LEU A 203 2.46 -4.77 -21.33
N MET A 204 2.00 -3.54 -21.60
CA MET A 204 1.90 -2.46 -20.59
C MET A 204 3.19 -2.33 -19.76
N ALA A 205 4.33 -2.53 -20.40
CA ALA A 205 5.63 -2.63 -19.75
C ALA A 205 6.28 -1.25 -19.62
N ARG A 206 6.97 -1.04 -18.49
CA ARG A 206 7.86 0.11 -18.34
C ARG A 206 9.09 -0.10 -19.21
N ALA A 207 9.70 0.99 -19.68
CA ALA A 207 10.89 0.97 -20.52
C ALA A 207 12.00 0.03 -20.01
N ALA A 208 12.27 0.03 -18.70
CA ALA A 208 13.27 -0.83 -18.08
C ALA A 208 12.98 -2.33 -18.25
N ASN A 209 11.71 -2.72 -18.20
CA ASN A 209 11.29 -4.10 -18.39
C ASN A 209 11.29 -4.47 -19.89
N THR A 210 10.89 -3.54 -20.77
CA THR A 210 10.90 -3.78 -22.21
C THR A 210 12.33 -4.02 -22.72
N VAL A 211 13.30 -3.24 -22.27
CA VAL A 211 14.70 -3.41 -22.72
C VAL A 211 15.39 -4.64 -22.12
N SER A 212 14.87 -5.19 -21.02
CA SER A 212 15.41 -6.40 -20.40
C SER A 212 14.83 -7.70 -20.99
N LEU A 213 13.92 -7.61 -21.96
CA LEU A 213 13.36 -8.80 -22.62
C LEU A 213 14.44 -9.46 -23.48
N CYS A 214 14.73 -10.72 -23.15
CA CYS A 214 15.58 -11.60 -23.92
C CYS A 214 14.73 -12.58 -24.75
N TYR A 215 15.35 -13.20 -25.76
CA TYR A 215 14.69 -14.22 -26.58
C TYR A 215 14.13 -15.38 -25.73
N ASP A 216 14.84 -15.77 -24.67
CA ASP A 216 14.43 -16.84 -23.75
C ASP A 216 13.15 -16.49 -22.96
N ASN A 217 12.76 -15.21 -22.90
CA ASN A 217 11.51 -14.79 -22.27
C ASN A 217 10.29 -14.90 -23.19
N ILE A 218 10.48 -15.21 -24.48
CA ILE A 218 9.43 -15.25 -25.49
C ILE A 218 9.30 -16.68 -26.03
N SER A 219 8.26 -17.38 -25.60
CA SER A 219 7.89 -18.70 -26.14
C SER A 219 6.61 -18.61 -26.95
N ALA A 220 6.62 -19.13 -28.17
CA ALA A 220 5.39 -19.33 -28.94
C ALA A 220 4.58 -20.46 -28.31
N THR A 221 3.43 -20.13 -27.71
CA THR A 221 2.56 -21.14 -27.08
C THR A 221 1.75 -21.94 -28.09
N GLY A 222 1.53 -21.42 -29.30
CA GLY A 222 0.63 -21.99 -30.30
C GLY A 222 -0.85 -22.00 -29.91
N ILE A 223 -1.17 -21.61 -28.67
CA ILE A 223 -2.51 -21.57 -28.10
C ILE A 223 -2.92 -20.10 -28.01
N PRO A 224 -4.02 -19.68 -28.66
CA PRO A 224 -4.49 -18.31 -28.59
C PRO A 224 -4.72 -17.85 -27.13
N PRO A 225 -4.30 -16.62 -26.74
CA PRO A 225 -4.41 -16.15 -25.36
C PRO A 225 -5.83 -16.22 -24.77
N HIS A 226 -6.85 -16.01 -25.60
CA HIS A 226 -8.24 -16.11 -25.17
C HIS A 226 -8.65 -17.54 -24.76
N VAL A 227 -8.00 -18.57 -25.32
CA VAL A 227 -8.23 -19.98 -24.96
C VAL A 227 -7.60 -20.29 -23.59
N VAL A 228 -6.40 -19.77 -23.34
CA VAL A 228 -5.71 -19.89 -22.04
C VAL A 228 -6.48 -19.14 -20.94
N LEU A 229 -6.90 -17.90 -21.20
CA LEU A 229 -7.71 -17.14 -20.24
C LEU A 229 -9.04 -17.86 -19.97
N LEU A 230 -9.68 -18.43 -20.99
CA LEU A 230 -10.93 -19.17 -20.82
C LEU A 230 -10.73 -20.43 -19.96
N SER A 231 -9.61 -21.15 -20.10
CA SER A 231 -9.32 -22.33 -19.27
C SER A 231 -8.99 -21.94 -17.82
N GLU A 232 -8.28 -20.84 -17.61
CA GLU A 232 -8.02 -20.29 -16.27
C GLU A 232 -9.30 -19.82 -15.59
N PHE A 233 -10.17 -19.06 -16.28
CA PHE A 233 -11.46 -18.65 -15.76
C PHE A 233 -12.37 -19.83 -15.42
N ARG A 234 -12.37 -20.88 -16.23
CA ARG A 234 -13.11 -22.12 -15.94
C ARG A 234 -12.57 -22.83 -14.69
N SER A 235 -11.25 -22.91 -14.55
CA SER A 235 -10.62 -23.50 -13.36
C SER A 235 -10.95 -22.71 -12.09
N LEU A 236 -10.90 -21.37 -12.18
CA LEU A 236 -11.23 -20.48 -11.07
C LEU A 236 -12.72 -20.60 -10.67
N LYS A 237 -13.61 -20.68 -11.66
CA LYS A 237 -15.04 -20.91 -11.42
C LYS A 237 -15.29 -22.22 -10.68
N ALA A 238 -14.66 -23.31 -11.11
CA ALA A 238 -14.79 -24.62 -10.48
C ALA A 238 -14.28 -24.62 -9.01
N ALA A 239 -13.18 -23.92 -8.74
CA ALA A 239 -12.65 -23.77 -7.39
C ALA A 239 -13.62 -23.00 -6.47
N PHE A 240 -14.27 -21.95 -6.99
CA PHE A 240 -15.26 -21.17 -6.27
C PHE A 240 -16.52 -21.98 -5.96
N GLU A 241 -17.05 -22.72 -6.93
CA GLU A 241 -18.20 -23.61 -6.74
C GLU A 241 -17.92 -24.67 -5.67
N LYS A 242 -16.72 -25.27 -5.68
CA LYS A 242 -16.30 -26.22 -4.65
C LYS A 242 -16.26 -25.58 -3.26
N GLN A 243 -15.67 -24.39 -3.14
CA GLN A 243 -15.60 -23.68 -1.85
C GLN A 243 -17.00 -23.36 -1.30
N GLN A 244 -17.95 -23.02 -2.17
CA GLN A 244 -19.34 -22.77 -1.77
C GLN A 244 -20.03 -24.04 -1.23
N VAL A 245 -19.81 -25.20 -1.88
CA VAL A 245 -20.31 -26.49 -1.40
C VAL A 245 -19.70 -26.87 -0.06
N ASP A 246 -18.38 -26.70 0.10
CA ASP A 246 -17.69 -27.00 1.35
C ASP A 246 -18.21 -26.12 2.50
N GLN A 247 -18.45 -24.82 2.26
CA GLN A 247 -19.07 -23.94 3.25
C GLN A 247 -20.48 -24.37 3.64
N GLN A 248 -21.29 -24.80 2.67
CA GLN A 248 -22.64 -25.28 2.95
C GLN A 248 -22.63 -26.57 3.79
N ASN A 249 -21.68 -27.47 3.52
CA ASN A 249 -21.51 -28.70 4.28
C ASN A 249 -21.11 -28.41 5.74
N VAL A 250 -20.18 -27.48 5.97
CA VAL A 250 -19.80 -27.07 7.34
C VAL A 250 -21.00 -26.50 8.11
N VAL A 251 -21.82 -25.66 7.47
CA VAL A 251 -23.04 -25.13 8.10
C VAL A 251 -24.00 -26.27 8.47
N ASN A 252 -24.21 -27.23 7.58
CA ASN A 252 -25.08 -28.38 7.83
C ASN A 252 -24.56 -29.24 8.99
N GLU A 253 -23.25 -29.49 9.06
CA GLU A 253 -22.61 -30.23 10.15
C GLU A 253 -22.73 -29.51 11.48
N VAL A 254 -22.52 -28.19 11.52
CA VAL A 254 -22.69 -27.39 12.74
C VAL A 254 -24.14 -27.42 13.21
N VAL A 255 -25.11 -27.26 12.31
CA VAL A 255 -26.54 -27.34 12.65
C VAL A 255 -26.89 -28.73 13.18
N ALA A 256 -26.37 -29.79 12.57
CA ALA A 256 -26.57 -31.16 13.06
C ALA A 256 -25.93 -31.38 14.44
N GLY A 257 -24.71 -30.89 14.65
CA GLY A 257 -24.02 -30.97 15.94
C GLY A 257 -24.72 -30.19 17.05
N VAL A 258 -25.22 -28.98 16.75
CA VAL A 258 -26.01 -28.18 17.70
C VAL A 258 -27.33 -28.88 18.04
N ARG A 259 -28.00 -29.48 17.06
CA ARG A 259 -29.21 -30.28 17.29
C ARG A 259 -28.93 -31.44 18.25
N LEU A 260 -27.90 -32.24 17.98
CA LEU A 260 -27.52 -33.36 18.83
C LEU A 260 -27.15 -32.91 20.25
N ALA A 261 -26.38 -31.83 20.39
CA ALA A 261 -26.02 -31.29 21.71
C ALA A 261 -27.23 -30.77 22.49
N LEU A 262 -28.25 -30.23 21.81
CA LEU A 262 -29.51 -29.83 22.43
C LEU A 262 -30.34 -31.04 22.85
N GLU A 263 -30.39 -32.09 22.03
CA GLU A 263 -31.08 -33.35 22.35
C GLU A 263 -30.42 -34.04 23.56
N ASP A 264 -29.09 -34.19 23.58
CA ASP A 264 -28.34 -34.75 24.73
C ASP A 264 -28.51 -33.92 26.00
N ALA A 265 -28.57 -32.58 25.90
CA ALA A 265 -28.75 -31.71 27.05
C ALA A 265 -30.14 -31.83 27.69
N VAL A 266 -31.17 -32.14 26.89
CA VAL A 266 -32.53 -32.43 27.38
C VAL A 266 -32.53 -33.74 28.17
N ASP A 267 -31.86 -34.78 27.66
CA ASP A 267 -31.81 -36.09 28.30
C ASP A 267 -30.99 -36.09 29.61
N ILE A 268 -29.89 -35.35 29.67
CA ILE A 268 -29.01 -35.31 30.86
C ILE A 268 -29.60 -34.46 31.99
N ARG A 269 -30.32 -33.37 31.69
CA ARG A 269 -30.74 -32.39 32.71
C ARG A 269 -32.15 -32.60 33.27
N ASN A 270 -32.92 -33.57 32.77
CA ASN A 270 -34.33 -33.75 33.15
C ASN A 270 -35.16 -32.45 33.03
N THR A 271 -34.68 -31.49 32.23
CA THR A 271 -35.39 -30.24 31.97
C THR A 271 -36.53 -30.57 31.01
N PRO A 272 -37.80 -30.40 31.43
CA PRO A 272 -38.92 -30.83 30.61
C PRO A 272 -38.90 -30.07 29.29
N ASN A 273 -38.92 -30.82 28.18
CA ASN A 273 -38.97 -30.19 26.86
C ASN A 273 -40.30 -29.41 26.70
N SER A 274 -40.38 -28.49 25.75
CA SER A 274 -41.56 -27.65 25.55
C SER A 274 -42.87 -28.44 25.41
N ASN A 275 -42.81 -29.66 24.85
CA ASN A 275 -43.97 -30.54 24.75
C ASN A 275 -44.35 -31.12 26.12
N GLN A 276 -43.39 -31.56 26.93
CA GLN A 276 -43.65 -32.06 28.29
C GLN A 276 -44.21 -30.96 29.21
N ILE A 277 -43.71 -29.73 29.10
CA ILE A 277 -44.29 -28.58 29.81
C ILE A 277 -45.72 -28.32 29.34
N ALA A 278 -45.98 -28.33 28.04
CA ALA A 278 -47.31 -28.13 27.49
C ALA A 278 -48.30 -29.22 27.94
N THR A 279 -47.89 -30.50 27.91
CA THR A 279 -48.69 -31.62 28.39
C THR A 279 -48.98 -31.49 29.89
N THR A 280 -47.95 -31.18 30.71
CA THR A 280 -48.11 -31.03 32.16
C THR A 280 -49.04 -29.86 32.50
N VAL A 281 -48.93 -28.74 31.80
CA VAL A 281 -49.81 -27.56 31.99
C VAL A 281 -51.24 -27.88 31.58
N ILE A 282 -51.45 -28.57 30.45
CA ILE A 282 -52.79 -28.98 29.99
C ILE A 282 -53.44 -29.97 30.97
N ASP A 283 -52.70 -30.96 31.46
CA ASP A 283 -53.20 -31.92 32.45
C ASP A 283 -53.59 -31.23 33.77
N TYR A 284 -52.80 -30.24 34.20
CA TYR A 284 -53.10 -29.45 35.39
C TYR A 284 -54.36 -28.59 35.21
N LEU A 285 -54.53 -27.96 34.04
CA LEU A 285 -55.70 -27.17 33.70
C LEU A 285 -56.98 -28.02 33.57
N HIS A 286 -56.86 -29.28 33.15
CA HIS A 286 -57.97 -30.24 33.19
C HIS A 286 -58.33 -30.65 34.62
N ARG A 287 -57.34 -30.95 35.47
CA ARG A 287 -57.55 -31.33 36.88
C ARG A 287 -58.25 -30.25 37.69
N GLU A 288 -57.88 -29.00 37.48
CA GLU A 288 -58.45 -27.84 38.19
C GLU A 288 -59.75 -27.32 37.52
N GLY A 289 -60.26 -28.01 36.49
CA GLY A 289 -61.55 -27.70 35.86
C GLY A 289 -61.57 -26.47 34.95
N TYR A 290 -60.40 -25.88 34.64
CA TYR A 290 -60.28 -24.72 33.75
C TYR A 290 -60.44 -25.07 32.26
N VAL A 291 -60.24 -26.32 31.89
CA VAL A 291 -60.44 -26.82 30.52
C VAL A 291 -61.39 -28.02 30.57
N ARG A 292 -62.60 -27.87 30.02
CA ARG A 292 -63.55 -28.98 29.86
C ARG A 292 -63.05 -29.94 28.78
N GLN A 293 -63.12 -31.25 29.03
CA GLN A 293 -63.02 -32.25 27.97
C GLN A 293 -64.07 -31.92 26.91
N ARG A 294 -63.69 -31.98 25.62
CA ARG A 294 -64.68 -31.94 24.56
C ARG A 294 -65.68 -33.07 24.81
N PRO A 295 -66.99 -32.82 24.73
CA PRO A 295 -67.96 -33.90 24.72
C PRO A 295 -67.62 -34.82 23.55
N ASP A 296 -67.67 -36.13 23.81
CA ASP A 296 -67.57 -37.18 22.82
C ASP A 296 -68.46 -36.83 21.62
N GLU A 297 -67.87 -36.73 20.43
CA GLU A 297 -68.62 -36.73 19.18
C GLU A 297 -69.17 -38.15 18.99
N ASP A 298 -70.31 -38.41 19.65
CA ASP A 298 -71.19 -39.52 19.33
C ASP A 298 -71.62 -39.39 17.87
N GLU A 299 -71.35 -40.47 17.14
CA GLU A 299 -72.11 -41.02 16.02
C GLU A 299 -73.27 -40.16 15.51
N ASN A 300 -73.08 -39.51 14.36
CA ASN A 300 -73.95 -39.59 13.18
C ASN A 300 -73.71 -38.39 12.25
N TYR A 301 -72.88 -38.57 11.22
CA TYR A 301 -73.22 -38.06 9.88
C TYR A 301 -72.33 -38.71 8.81
N ALA A 302 -72.91 -39.69 8.10
CA ALA A 302 -72.38 -40.20 6.84
C ALA A 302 -72.66 -39.21 5.68
N PRO A 303 -71.98 -39.34 4.53
CA PRO A 303 -71.64 -38.25 3.63
C PRO A 303 -72.65 -38.00 2.50
N GLY A 304 -72.64 -36.79 1.93
CA GLY A 304 -73.25 -36.45 0.64
C GLY A 304 -72.68 -35.10 0.20
N VAL A 305 -71.79 -35.01 -0.80
CA VAL A 305 -71.98 -35.15 -2.26
C VAL A 305 -72.95 -34.12 -2.85
N ALA A 306 -72.36 -33.31 -3.74
CA ALA A 306 -72.93 -32.51 -4.84
C ALA A 306 -73.70 -31.22 -4.44
N GLN A 307 -73.55 -30.12 -5.17
CA GLN A 307 -73.27 -29.97 -6.60
C GLN A 307 -72.15 -28.99 -6.93
#